data_AF-T0QUB3-F1
#
_entry.id   AF-T0QUB3-F1
#
_cell.length_a   1.000
_cell.length_b   1.000
_cell.length_c   1.000
_cell.angle_alpha   90.00
_cell.angle_beta   90.00
_cell.angle_gamma   90.00
#
_symmetry.space_group_name_H-M   'P 1'
#
loop_
_entity.id
_entity.type
_entity.pdbx_description
1 polymer ?
#
loop_
_entity_poly.entity_id
_entity_poly.type
_entity_poly.pdbx_seq_one_letter_code
_entity_poly.pdbx_strand_id
1 'polypeptide(L)'
;MDADSVVACCKREQYEVAKTLLTAGANVHETYGNNQLTAMHYAAMHGNLDMCKFILARQGSVHASAKDGTTPLHLAVAHRHRAVALFLVSAGAHVAAHDKKDRPPFLQAPWHELVFPCLVSPLHATIIASIEKSALLQKVNVAASQSLQTLSRRLEAQAHANFEARTQLYDMRKFRHRSKEVCATLAAEIASTRESIRLSQTAIAALETQATERAALLVETEAAILDQADEHTRVLAAIDRIKDEITEVEAKITVITTRSQEKYEAIKSIALFPQSERLMEQSCRAIVRLAPCDENRHKLLVNGLLPTWLHILERHAHNVAIQAHGVTLLLLLLEKTGSLPIEQLARCIECIAHALGTLRSYTAVDYAQAIHLDSLQRLLTFASASDVAAHSLRSIEDSMQLLRKRNLPPLLPDDERCQPSSSTCS
;
A
#
# COMPACT_ATOMS: atom_id res chain seq x y z
N MET A 1 -75.07 94.71 95.90
CA MET A 1 -73.77 94.14 95.47
C MET A 1 -73.96 92.66 95.10
N ASP A 2 -74.75 92.34 94.06
CA ASP A 2 -74.95 90.95 93.62
C ASP A 2 -75.07 90.83 92.08
N ALA A 3 -74.63 91.84 91.33
CA ALA A 3 -74.79 91.90 89.87
C ALA A 3 -73.59 91.34 89.08
N ASP A 4 -72.45 91.10 89.73
CA ASP A 4 -71.18 90.82 89.03
C ASP A 4 -70.69 89.36 89.15
N SER A 5 -71.45 88.49 89.84
CA SER A 5 -71.10 87.06 89.97
C SER A 5 -71.51 86.27 88.73
N VAL A 6 -70.58 85.49 88.18
CA VAL A 6 -70.80 84.63 86.98
C VAL A 6 -71.97 83.68 87.21
N VAL A 7 -72.09 83.17 88.44
CA VAL A 7 -73.12 82.20 88.80
C VAL A 7 -74.51 82.85 88.82
N ALA A 8 -74.62 84.11 89.25
CA ALA A 8 -75.87 84.86 89.23
C ALA A 8 -76.34 85.13 87.79
N CYS A 9 -75.42 85.42 86.86
CA CYS A 9 -75.71 85.52 85.43
C CYS A 9 -76.21 84.18 84.86
N CYS A 10 -75.55 83.05 85.18
CA CYS A 10 -75.99 81.72 84.74
C CYS A 10 -77.37 81.34 85.32
N LYS A 11 -77.68 81.72 86.56
CA LYS A 11 -79.00 81.50 87.17
C LYS A 11 -80.11 82.23 86.42
N ARG A 12 -79.85 83.46 85.95
CA ARG A 12 -80.78 84.31 85.18
C ARG A 12 -80.73 84.06 83.66
N GLU A 13 -80.01 83.04 83.21
CA GLU A 13 -79.83 82.71 81.79
C GLU A 13 -79.14 83.80 80.95
N GLN A 14 -78.40 84.71 81.59
CA GLN A 14 -77.62 85.76 80.93
C GLN A 14 -76.24 85.22 80.52
N TYR A 15 -76.23 84.23 79.62
CA TYR A 15 -75.02 83.46 79.26
C TYR A 15 -73.95 84.30 78.57
N GLU A 16 -74.32 85.30 77.77
CA GLU A 16 -73.34 86.17 77.10
C GLU A 16 -72.61 87.08 78.09
N VAL A 17 -73.32 87.57 79.13
CA VAL A 17 -72.71 88.30 80.24
C VAL A 17 -71.82 87.36 81.06
N ALA A 18 -72.28 86.13 81.32
CA ALA A 18 -71.47 85.14 82.02
C ALA A 18 -70.18 84.77 81.26
N LYS A 19 -70.24 84.61 79.92
CA LYS A 19 -69.08 84.34 79.06
C LYS A 19 -68.07 85.49 79.12
N THR A 20 -68.54 86.73 79.01
CA THR A 20 -67.66 87.92 79.05
C THR A 20 -66.98 88.08 80.41
N LEU A 21 -67.69 87.85 81.51
CA LEU A 21 -67.11 87.83 82.86
C LEU A 21 -66.04 86.73 83.03
N LEU A 22 -66.31 85.52 82.51
CA LEU A 22 -65.33 84.43 82.52
C LEU A 22 -64.10 84.71 81.64
N THR A 23 -64.27 85.44 80.53
CA THR A 23 -63.11 85.91 79.74
C THR A 23 -62.32 86.99 80.43
N ALA A 24 -62.97 87.82 81.26
CA ALA A 24 -62.34 88.86 82.06
C ALA A 24 -61.61 88.31 83.31
N GLY A 25 -61.60 86.99 83.51
CA GLY A 25 -60.86 86.32 84.59
C GLY A 25 -61.69 86.05 85.85
N ALA A 26 -63.02 86.12 85.78
CA ALA A 26 -63.87 85.74 86.90
C ALA A 26 -63.68 84.26 87.29
N ASN A 27 -63.86 83.95 88.58
CA ASN A 27 -63.64 82.61 89.11
C ASN A 27 -64.73 81.64 88.62
N VAL A 28 -64.33 80.63 87.85
CA VAL A 28 -65.24 79.59 87.30
C VAL A 28 -65.81 78.67 88.39
N HIS A 29 -65.08 78.52 89.51
CA HIS A 29 -65.47 77.66 90.63
C HIS A 29 -66.29 78.39 91.71
N GLU A 30 -66.70 79.63 91.45
CA GLU A 30 -67.55 80.37 92.34
C GLU A 30 -68.86 79.61 92.63
N THR A 31 -69.30 79.63 93.88
CA THR A 31 -70.54 79.01 94.34
C THR A 31 -71.51 80.08 94.82
N TYR A 32 -72.78 79.97 94.45
CA TYR A 32 -73.80 80.96 94.77
C TYR A 32 -74.99 80.37 95.53
N GLY A 33 -75.49 81.15 96.50
CA GLY A 33 -76.69 80.85 97.29
C GLY A 33 -76.51 79.73 98.33
N ASN A 34 -77.60 79.43 99.05
CA ASN A 34 -77.60 78.49 100.19
C ASN A 34 -77.26 77.04 99.80
N ASN A 35 -77.37 76.69 98.52
CA ASN A 35 -77.14 75.34 97.99
C ASN A 35 -75.73 75.18 97.38
N GLN A 36 -74.90 76.22 97.40
CA GLN A 36 -73.52 76.21 96.87
C GLN A 36 -73.45 75.71 95.41
N LEU A 37 -74.36 76.18 94.55
CA LEU A 37 -74.37 75.80 93.13
C LEU A 37 -73.33 76.60 92.35
N THR A 38 -72.64 75.97 91.42
CA THR A 38 -71.68 76.62 90.51
C THR A 38 -72.34 77.02 89.19
N ALA A 39 -71.64 77.82 88.38
CA ALA A 39 -72.08 78.17 87.03
C ALA A 39 -72.39 76.91 86.18
N MET A 40 -71.60 75.84 86.34
CA MET A 40 -71.79 74.55 85.68
C MET A 40 -73.11 73.87 86.08
N HIS A 41 -73.56 74.02 87.33
CA HIS A 41 -74.84 73.48 87.78
C HIS A 41 -76.03 74.20 87.12
N TYR A 42 -75.99 75.53 87.05
CA TYR A 42 -77.05 76.29 86.39
C TYR A 42 -77.07 76.08 84.88
N ALA A 43 -75.91 76.03 84.23
CA ALA A 43 -75.83 75.69 82.81
C ALA A 43 -76.39 74.29 82.51
N ALA A 44 -76.14 73.32 83.40
CA ALA A 44 -76.69 71.96 83.27
C ALA A 44 -78.19 71.88 83.57
N MET A 45 -78.67 72.61 84.58
CA MET A 45 -80.09 72.71 84.94
C MET A 45 -80.95 73.30 83.82
N HIS A 46 -80.41 74.28 83.10
CA HIS A 46 -81.09 74.96 81.99
C HIS A 46 -80.80 74.33 80.62
N GLY A 47 -79.98 73.29 80.56
CA GLY A 47 -79.69 72.57 79.32
C GLY A 47 -78.82 73.31 78.32
N ASN A 48 -78.10 74.36 78.73
CA ASN A 48 -77.26 75.14 77.84
C ASN A 48 -75.90 74.45 77.60
N LEU A 49 -75.84 73.62 76.55
CA LEU A 49 -74.63 72.89 76.16
C LEU A 49 -73.45 73.82 75.81
N ASP A 50 -73.71 74.94 75.16
CA ASP A 50 -72.63 75.84 74.73
C ASP A 50 -71.97 76.52 75.92
N MET A 51 -72.77 76.89 76.93
CA MET A 51 -72.22 77.37 78.20
C MET A 51 -71.45 76.26 78.94
N CYS A 52 -71.96 75.02 78.94
CA CYS A 52 -71.26 73.87 79.54
C CYS A 52 -69.87 73.63 78.90
N LYS A 53 -69.80 73.65 77.56
CA LYS A 53 -68.53 73.55 76.81
C LYS A 53 -67.59 74.70 77.13
N PHE A 54 -68.12 75.91 77.19
CA PHE A 54 -67.34 77.11 77.48
C PHE A 54 -66.75 77.10 78.89
N ILE A 55 -67.54 76.69 79.88
CA ILE A 55 -67.09 76.52 81.27
C ILE A 55 -65.95 75.49 81.35
N LEU A 56 -66.07 74.36 80.66
CA LEU A 56 -65.01 73.35 80.63
C LEU A 56 -63.74 73.82 79.93
N ALA A 57 -63.87 74.55 78.83
CA ALA A 57 -62.73 75.16 78.14
C ALA A 57 -61.97 76.16 79.05
N ARG A 58 -62.66 76.75 80.02
CA ARG A 58 -62.10 77.62 81.06
C ARG A 58 -61.69 76.88 82.34
N GLN A 59 -61.41 75.58 82.24
CA GLN A 59 -60.99 74.70 83.35
C GLN A 59 -62.05 74.50 84.45
N GLY A 60 -63.33 74.73 84.14
CA GLY A 60 -64.42 74.38 85.05
C GLY A 60 -64.47 72.89 85.34
N SER A 61 -64.91 72.53 86.55
CA SER A 61 -64.99 71.12 86.96
C SER A 61 -66.32 70.48 86.55
N VAL A 62 -66.23 69.37 85.81
CA VAL A 62 -67.36 68.45 85.53
C VAL A 62 -67.88 67.81 86.82
N HIS A 63 -66.99 67.66 87.80
CA HIS A 63 -67.23 66.99 89.09
C HIS A 63 -67.58 67.97 90.20
N ALA A 64 -67.99 69.20 89.87
CA ALA A 64 -68.47 70.14 90.87
C ALA A 64 -69.60 69.50 91.70
N SER A 65 -69.59 69.73 93.01
CA SER A 65 -70.56 69.17 93.94
C SER A 65 -71.24 70.29 94.69
N ALA A 66 -72.58 70.34 94.61
CA ALA A 66 -73.40 71.25 95.40
C ALA A 66 -73.40 70.85 96.88
N LYS A 67 -73.98 71.70 97.74
CA LYS A 67 -74.12 71.41 99.18
C LYS A 67 -74.81 70.07 99.46
N ASP A 68 -75.72 69.63 98.58
CA ASP A 68 -76.48 68.38 98.72
C ASP A 68 -75.80 67.18 98.05
N GLY A 69 -74.56 67.31 97.59
CA GLY A 69 -73.84 66.27 96.84
C GLY A 69 -74.28 66.13 95.38
N THR A 70 -75.23 66.96 94.95
CA THR A 70 -75.73 66.99 93.57
C THR A 70 -74.63 67.50 92.65
N THR A 71 -74.36 66.77 91.56
CA THR A 71 -73.41 67.18 90.52
C THR A 71 -74.15 67.82 89.32
N PRO A 72 -73.47 68.53 88.42
CA PRO A 72 -74.07 69.04 87.19
C PRO A 72 -74.77 67.94 86.38
N LEU A 73 -74.24 66.71 86.39
CA LEU A 73 -74.85 65.56 85.72
C LEU A 73 -76.22 65.18 86.34
N HIS A 74 -76.36 65.24 87.68
CA HIS A 74 -77.65 65.00 88.32
C HIS A 74 -78.71 66.01 87.86
N LEU A 75 -78.34 67.28 87.72
CA LEU A 75 -79.26 68.32 87.25
C LEU A 75 -79.60 68.15 85.76
N ALA A 76 -78.61 67.90 84.90
CA ALA A 76 -78.85 67.65 83.48
C ALA A 76 -79.79 66.46 83.26
N VAL A 77 -79.64 65.39 84.04
CA VAL A 77 -80.49 64.20 83.94
C VAL A 77 -81.88 64.43 84.54
N ALA A 78 -81.97 65.08 85.70
CA ALA A 78 -83.25 65.43 86.34
C ALA A 78 -84.12 66.32 85.43
N HIS A 79 -83.50 67.26 84.71
CA HIS A 79 -84.15 68.14 83.75
C HIS A 79 -84.21 67.60 82.31
N ARG A 80 -83.77 66.34 82.09
CA ARG A 80 -83.83 65.62 80.81
C ARG A 80 -83.06 66.28 79.65
N HIS A 81 -82.01 67.02 79.95
CA HIS A 81 -81.15 67.64 78.94
C HIS A 81 -80.15 66.63 78.37
N ARG A 82 -80.61 65.78 77.45
CA ARG A 82 -79.82 64.71 76.81
C ARG A 82 -78.48 65.17 76.25
N ALA A 83 -78.46 66.27 75.51
CA ALA A 83 -77.24 66.77 74.87
C ALA A 83 -76.17 67.18 75.90
N VAL A 84 -76.59 67.78 77.01
CA VAL A 84 -75.70 68.14 78.12
C VAL A 84 -75.25 66.90 78.90
N ALA A 85 -76.17 65.97 79.18
CA ALA A 85 -75.83 64.71 79.87
C ALA A 85 -74.79 63.89 79.09
N LEU A 86 -74.98 63.73 77.77
CA LEU A 86 -74.03 63.02 76.91
C LEU A 86 -72.66 63.69 76.90
N PHE A 87 -72.64 65.02 76.80
CA PHE A 87 -71.41 65.80 76.81
C PHE A 87 -70.67 65.71 78.15
N LEU A 88 -71.39 65.74 79.28
CA LEU A 88 -70.77 65.57 80.59
C LEU A 88 -70.18 64.17 80.76
N VAL A 89 -70.88 63.13 80.32
CA VAL A 89 -70.38 61.74 80.36
C VAL A 89 -69.15 61.57 79.46
N SER A 90 -69.14 62.13 78.25
CA SER A 90 -67.98 62.07 77.36
C SER A 90 -66.80 62.90 77.88
N ALA A 91 -67.06 63.97 78.63
CA ALA A 91 -66.05 64.78 79.32
C ALA A 91 -65.53 64.14 80.63
N GLY A 92 -66.00 62.93 80.98
CA GLY A 92 -65.49 62.15 82.11
C GLY A 92 -66.29 62.27 83.40
N ALA A 93 -67.51 62.82 83.38
CA ALA A 93 -68.38 62.88 84.57
C ALA A 93 -68.57 61.49 85.19
N HIS A 94 -68.51 61.42 86.52
CA HIS A 94 -68.78 60.17 87.25
C HIS A 94 -70.27 59.81 87.15
N VAL A 95 -70.57 58.81 86.31
CA VAL A 95 -71.92 58.25 86.11
C VAL A 95 -72.48 57.66 87.42
N ALA A 96 -71.61 57.14 88.29
CA ALA A 96 -71.93 56.59 89.60
C ALA A 96 -71.63 57.56 90.75
N ALA A 97 -71.65 58.88 90.50
CA ALA A 97 -71.65 59.85 91.59
C ALA A 97 -72.91 59.65 92.45
N HIS A 98 -72.82 59.86 93.76
CA HIS A 98 -73.95 59.74 94.65
C HIS A 98 -74.22 61.11 95.29
N ASP A 99 -75.47 61.55 95.28
CA ASP A 99 -75.88 62.68 96.11
C ASP A 99 -75.89 62.29 97.60
N LYS A 100 -76.14 63.24 98.52
CA LYS A 100 -76.21 62.94 99.96
C LYS A 100 -77.31 61.95 100.38
N LYS A 101 -78.20 61.57 99.46
CA LYS A 101 -79.26 60.56 99.66
C LYS A 101 -78.91 59.24 98.96
N ASP A 102 -77.65 59.05 98.59
CA ASP A 102 -77.12 57.89 97.87
C ASP A 102 -77.82 57.63 96.52
N ARG A 103 -78.33 58.67 95.86
CA ARG A 103 -78.99 58.53 94.56
C ARG A 103 -77.98 58.81 93.44
N PRO A 104 -77.84 57.90 92.46
CA PRO A 104 -77.06 58.17 91.26
C PRO A 104 -77.83 59.08 90.28
N PRO A 105 -77.14 59.84 89.40
CA PRO A 105 -77.76 60.76 88.45
C PRO A 105 -78.86 60.12 87.60
N PHE A 106 -78.67 58.86 87.21
CA PHE A 106 -79.56 58.15 86.29
C PHE A 106 -80.68 57.35 86.97
N LEU A 107 -80.82 57.38 88.30
CA LEU A 107 -81.78 56.53 89.04
C LEU A 107 -83.23 56.68 88.56
N GLN A 108 -83.65 57.89 88.20
CA GLN A 108 -85.01 58.21 87.75
C GLN A 108 -85.06 58.61 86.26
N ALA A 109 -83.98 58.35 85.51
CA ALA A 109 -83.88 58.77 84.12
C ALA A 109 -84.65 57.83 83.17
N PRO A 110 -85.34 58.37 82.14
CA PRO A 110 -85.92 57.55 81.08
C PRO A 110 -84.86 56.70 80.34
N TRP A 111 -85.11 55.39 80.22
CA TRP A 111 -84.17 54.41 79.67
C TRP A 111 -83.74 54.73 78.23
N HIS A 112 -84.70 54.97 77.34
CA HIS A 112 -84.44 55.18 75.91
C HIS A 112 -83.84 56.57 75.60
N GLU A 113 -84.21 57.58 76.39
CA GLU A 113 -83.85 58.98 76.11
C GLU A 113 -82.48 59.36 76.70
N LEU A 114 -82.15 58.86 77.90
CA LEU A 114 -80.94 59.25 78.62
C LEU A 114 -80.01 58.06 78.90
N VAL A 115 -80.52 56.96 79.44
CA VAL A 115 -79.67 55.85 79.89
C VAL A 115 -78.99 55.14 78.72
N PHE A 116 -79.74 54.76 77.69
CA PHE A 116 -79.21 54.03 76.53
C PHE A 116 -78.19 54.86 75.72
N PRO A 117 -78.47 56.13 75.35
CA PRO A 117 -77.50 56.93 74.60
C PRO A 117 -76.26 57.30 75.41
N CYS A 118 -76.40 57.58 76.71
CA CYS A 118 -75.27 58.05 77.52
C CYS A 118 -74.38 56.90 78.02
N LEU A 119 -74.95 55.72 78.33
CA LEU A 119 -74.20 54.64 78.99
C LEU A 119 -73.96 53.43 78.10
N VAL A 120 -74.96 52.99 77.34
CA VAL A 120 -74.91 51.70 76.61
C VAL A 120 -74.31 51.88 75.21
N SER A 121 -74.67 52.94 74.49
CA SER A 121 -74.18 53.19 73.13
C SER A 121 -72.65 53.31 73.02
N PRO A 122 -71.94 54.01 73.93
CA PRO A 122 -70.47 54.07 73.89
C PRO A 122 -69.81 52.70 74.13
N LEU A 123 -70.36 51.90 75.05
CA LEU A 123 -69.86 50.56 75.35
C LEU A 123 -70.02 49.62 74.15
N HIS A 124 -71.18 49.62 73.50
CA HIS A 124 -71.40 48.81 72.29
C HIS A 124 -70.46 49.20 71.14
N ALA A 125 -70.20 50.51 70.94
CA ALA A 125 -69.25 50.96 69.92
C ALA A 125 -67.82 50.47 70.20
N THR A 126 -67.37 50.50 71.45
CA THR A 126 -66.04 49.98 71.83
C THR A 126 -65.92 48.46 71.66
N ILE A 127 -66.98 47.72 71.99
CA ILE A 127 -67.03 46.27 71.83
C ILE A 127 -67.01 45.88 70.35
N ILE A 128 -67.80 46.56 69.50
CA ILE A 128 -67.80 46.33 68.05
C ILE A 128 -66.41 46.59 67.45
N ALA A 129 -65.79 47.73 67.78
CA ALA A 129 -64.44 48.04 67.32
C ALA A 129 -63.39 47.02 67.79
N SER A 130 -63.54 46.49 69.01
CA SER A 130 -62.67 45.42 69.53
C SER A 130 -62.87 44.09 68.81
N ILE A 131 -64.11 43.73 68.46
CA ILE A 131 -64.45 42.51 67.71
C ILE A 131 -63.95 42.59 66.27
N GLU A 132 -64.09 43.74 65.61
CA GLU A 132 -63.59 43.93 64.25
C GLU A 132 -62.05 43.84 64.20
N LYS A 133 -61.37 44.40 65.20
CA LYS A 133 -59.91 44.30 65.34
C LYS A 133 -59.45 42.87 65.57
N SER A 134 -60.15 42.09 66.40
CA SER A 134 -59.81 40.69 66.63
C SER A 134 -60.04 39.82 65.39
N ALA A 135 -61.13 40.06 64.64
CA ALA A 135 -61.40 39.38 63.37
C ALA A 135 -60.34 39.66 62.29
N LEU A 136 -59.86 40.91 62.20
CA LEU A 136 -58.78 41.27 61.28
C LEU A 136 -57.48 40.54 61.62
N LEU A 137 -57.12 40.50 62.91
CA LEU A 137 -55.94 39.78 63.39
C LEU A 137 -56.02 38.28 63.10
N GLN A 138 -57.21 37.67 63.24
CA GLN A 138 -57.43 36.26 62.93
C GLN A 138 -57.18 35.96 61.44
N LYS A 139 -57.65 36.81 60.52
CA LYS A 139 -57.40 36.65 59.07
C LYS A 139 -55.91 36.73 58.73
N VAL A 140 -55.21 37.70 59.29
CA VAL A 140 -53.75 37.86 59.08
C VAL A 140 -52.99 36.64 59.61
N ASN A 141 -53.39 36.11 60.77
CA ASN A 141 -52.72 34.95 61.37
C ASN A 141 -52.92 33.65 60.56
N VAL A 142 -54.11 33.46 59.98
CA VAL A 142 -54.38 32.34 59.06
C VAL A 142 -53.54 32.45 57.79
N ALA A 143 -53.45 33.64 57.19
CA ALA A 143 -52.63 33.87 56.01
C ALA A 143 -51.12 33.65 56.29
N ALA A 144 -50.64 34.09 57.46
CA ALA A 144 -49.27 33.86 57.90
C ALA A 144 -48.98 32.35 58.10
N SER A 145 -49.92 31.62 58.71
CA SER A 145 -49.79 30.18 58.92
C SER A 145 -49.78 29.38 57.62
N GLN A 146 -50.60 29.75 56.63
CA GLN A 146 -50.58 29.17 55.28
C GLN A 146 -49.25 29.45 54.58
N SER A 147 -48.75 30.69 54.65
CA SER A 147 -47.45 31.05 54.09
C SER A 147 -46.32 30.23 54.72
N LEU A 148 -46.32 30.04 56.03
CA LEU A 148 -45.34 29.21 56.74
C LEU A 148 -45.40 27.74 56.29
N GLN A 149 -46.60 27.17 56.14
CA GLN A 149 -46.76 25.81 55.61
C GLN A 149 -46.20 25.66 54.20
N THR A 150 -46.44 26.63 53.31
CA THR A 150 -45.89 26.60 51.94
C THR A 150 -44.36 26.70 51.93
N LEU A 151 -43.78 27.54 52.78
CA LEU A 151 -42.33 27.66 52.92
C LEU A 151 -41.71 26.38 53.48
N SER A 152 -42.34 25.74 54.47
CA SER A 152 -41.89 24.45 55.02
C SER A 152 -41.84 23.36 53.94
N ARG A 153 -42.92 23.23 53.13
CA ARG A 153 -42.95 22.28 52.01
C ARG A 153 -41.86 22.55 50.98
N ARG A 154 -41.58 23.82 50.67
CA ARG A 154 -40.50 24.20 49.74
C ARG A 154 -39.12 23.83 50.31
N LEU A 155 -38.90 24.03 51.60
CA LEU A 155 -37.65 23.66 52.25
C LEU A 155 -37.42 22.14 52.23
N GLU A 156 -38.45 21.35 52.54
CA GLU A 156 -38.40 19.89 52.45
C GLU A 156 -38.11 19.42 51.03
N ALA A 157 -38.81 19.96 50.03
CA ALA A 157 -38.56 19.65 48.62
C ALA A 157 -37.13 20.01 48.19
N GLN A 158 -36.62 21.17 48.62
CA GLN A 158 -35.24 21.57 48.32
C GLN A 158 -34.21 20.67 49.01
N ALA A 159 -34.49 20.21 50.23
CA ALA A 159 -33.64 19.25 50.93
C ALA A 159 -33.58 17.90 50.20
N HIS A 160 -34.72 17.43 49.68
CA HIS A 160 -34.79 16.19 48.87
C HIS A 160 -34.03 16.35 47.54
N ALA A 161 -34.25 17.45 46.81
CA ALA A 161 -33.52 17.73 45.57
C ALA A 161 -32.00 17.83 45.81
N ASN A 162 -31.57 18.46 46.90
CA ASN A 162 -30.16 18.50 47.29
C ASN A 162 -29.60 17.12 47.64
N PHE A 163 -30.38 16.26 48.30
CA PHE A 163 -29.99 14.89 48.60
C PHE A 163 -29.82 14.07 47.31
N GLU A 164 -30.80 14.13 46.40
CA GLU A 164 -30.73 13.46 45.09
C GLU A 164 -29.52 13.94 44.27
N ALA A 165 -29.28 15.26 44.21
CA ALA A 165 -28.13 15.82 43.53
C ALA A 165 -26.79 15.35 44.14
N ARG A 166 -26.71 15.21 45.48
CA ARG A 166 -25.50 14.65 46.14
C ARG A 166 -25.29 13.18 45.78
N THR A 167 -26.36 12.39 45.71
CA THR A 167 -26.29 10.97 45.31
C THR A 167 -25.83 10.83 43.85
N GLN A 168 -26.40 11.63 42.93
CA GLN A 168 -25.96 11.67 41.53
C GLN A 168 -24.49 12.08 41.40
N LEU A 169 -24.03 13.08 42.18
CA LEU A 169 -22.63 13.48 42.21
C LEU A 169 -21.70 12.36 42.74
N TYR A 170 -22.17 11.57 43.72
CA TYR A 170 -21.44 10.41 44.22
C TYR A 170 -21.28 9.34 43.14
N ASP A 171 -22.35 9.02 42.42
CA ASP A 171 -22.33 8.07 41.31
C ASP A 171 -21.43 8.56 40.16
N MET A 172 -21.48 9.85 39.83
CA MET A 172 -20.60 10.46 38.83
C MET A 172 -19.13 10.44 39.24
N ARG A 173 -18.80 10.64 40.53
CA ARG A 173 -17.41 10.50 41.02
C ARG A 173 -16.93 9.06 40.95
N LYS A 174 -17.77 8.09 41.31
CA LYS A 174 -17.49 6.66 41.17
C LYS A 174 -17.28 6.26 39.70
N PHE A 175 -18.10 6.79 38.78
CA PHE A 175 -17.93 6.56 37.34
C PHE A 175 -16.64 7.21 36.81
N ARG A 176 -16.27 8.41 37.29
CA ARG A 176 -14.97 9.03 36.94
C ARG A 176 -13.79 8.20 37.43
N HIS A 177 -13.85 7.62 38.63
CA HIS A 177 -12.78 6.74 39.12
C HIS A 177 -12.66 5.48 38.26
N ARG A 178 -13.78 4.80 37.97
CA ARG A 178 -13.80 3.65 37.05
C ARG A 178 -13.31 4.01 35.65
N SER A 179 -13.72 5.16 35.12
CA SER A 179 -13.27 5.65 33.82
C SER A 179 -11.79 5.99 33.83
N LYS A 180 -11.24 6.57 34.90
CA LYS A 180 -9.80 6.80 35.06
C LYS A 180 -9.02 5.49 35.17
N GLU A 181 -9.54 4.50 35.88
CA GLU A 181 -8.95 3.16 35.97
C GLU A 181 -8.92 2.49 34.59
N VAL A 182 -10.03 2.53 33.84
CA VAL A 182 -10.10 2.01 32.47
C VAL A 182 -9.16 2.78 31.52
N CYS A 183 -9.06 4.10 31.65
CA CYS A 183 -8.10 4.88 30.88
C CYS A 183 -6.64 4.52 31.24
N ALA A 184 -6.36 4.23 32.50
CA ALA A 184 -5.03 3.81 32.95
C ALA A 184 -4.67 2.40 32.42
N THR A 185 -5.62 1.46 32.42
CA THR A 185 -5.40 0.11 31.86
C THR A 185 -5.18 0.18 30.34
N LEU A 186 -6.02 0.94 29.62
CA LEU A 186 -5.85 1.15 28.18
C LEU A 186 -4.52 1.85 27.85
N ALA A 187 -4.08 2.82 28.67
CA ALA A 187 -2.78 3.45 28.49
C ALA A 187 -1.62 2.46 28.66
N ALA A 188 -1.71 1.53 29.62
CA ALA A 188 -0.73 0.47 29.81
C ALA A 188 -0.71 -0.51 28.62
N GLU A 189 -1.87 -0.92 28.10
CA GLU A 189 -1.98 -1.76 26.89
C GLU A 189 -1.41 -1.07 25.65
N ILE A 190 -1.68 0.23 25.46
CA ILE A 190 -1.10 1.03 24.37
C ILE A 190 0.44 1.11 24.51
N ALA A 191 0.96 1.26 25.72
CA ALA A 191 2.41 1.27 25.96
C ALA A 191 3.03 -0.09 25.61
N SER A 192 2.42 -1.20 26.03
CA SER A 192 2.88 -2.55 25.69
C SER A 192 2.84 -2.83 24.20
N THR A 193 1.79 -2.42 23.50
CA THR A 193 1.66 -2.61 22.04
C THR A 193 2.67 -1.78 21.27
N ARG A 194 2.93 -0.53 21.69
CA ARG A 194 4.00 0.30 21.13
C ARG A 194 5.38 -0.35 21.28
N GLU A 195 5.66 -0.97 22.42
CA GLU A 195 6.91 -1.68 22.62
C GLU A 195 7.03 -2.92 21.71
N SER A 196 5.95 -3.70 21.56
CA SER A 196 5.92 -4.81 20.58
C SER A 196 6.11 -4.34 19.13
N ILE A 197 5.57 -3.18 18.76
CA ILE A 197 5.79 -2.56 17.44
C ILE A 197 7.25 -2.15 17.30
N ARG A 198 7.86 -1.53 18.32
CA ARG A 198 9.27 -1.14 18.31
C ARG A 198 10.17 -2.36 18.10
N LEU A 199 9.92 -3.45 18.81
CA LEU A 199 10.65 -4.71 18.64
C LEU A 199 10.48 -5.27 17.22
N SER A 200 9.25 -5.27 16.69
CA SER A 200 8.97 -5.69 15.32
C SER A 200 9.69 -4.82 14.28
N GLN A 201 9.73 -3.50 14.47
CA GLN A 201 10.45 -2.57 13.58
C GLN A 201 11.96 -2.81 13.62
N THR A 202 12.55 -3.07 14.79
CA THR A 202 13.97 -3.42 14.88
C THR A 202 14.28 -4.75 14.20
N ALA A 203 13.38 -5.72 14.27
CA ALA A 203 13.52 -6.98 13.55
C ALA A 203 13.43 -6.79 12.02
N ILE A 204 12.52 -5.94 11.54
CA ILE A 204 12.42 -5.59 10.11
C ILE A 204 13.71 -4.92 9.64
N ALA A 205 14.23 -3.94 10.37
CA ALA A 205 15.50 -3.28 10.02
C ALA A 205 16.66 -4.28 9.94
N ALA A 206 16.73 -5.24 10.86
CA ALA A 206 17.74 -6.31 10.81
C ALA A 206 17.56 -7.26 9.60
N LEU A 207 16.31 -7.52 9.19
CA LEU A 207 16.03 -8.29 7.98
C LEU A 207 16.39 -7.50 6.71
N GLU A 208 16.16 -6.19 6.69
CA GLU A 208 16.57 -5.31 5.58
C GLU A 208 18.09 -5.28 5.44
N THR A 209 18.84 -5.17 6.54
CA THR A 209 20.32 -5.27 6.48
C THR A 209 20.75 -6.64 5.95
N GLN A 210 20.13 -7.72 6.42
CA GLN A 210 20.42 -9.07 5.90
C GLN A 210 20.07 -9.21 4.41
N ALA A 211 19.00 -8.57 3.95
CA ALA A 211 18.63 -8.55 2.53
C ALA A 211 19.66 -7.80 1.69
N THR A 212 20.18 -6.66 2.18
CA THR A 212 21.28 -5.94 1.49
C THR A 212 22.57 -6.75 1.45
N GLU A 213 22.93 -7.45 2.53
CA GLU A 213 24.08 -8.37 2.56
C GLU A 213 23.91 -9.52 1.56
N ARG A 214 22.72 -10.14 1.51
CA ARG A 214 22.41 -11.19 0.53
C ARG A 214 22.45 -10.66 -0.90
N ALA A 215 21.97 -9.44 -1.15
CA ALA A 215 22.05 -8.82 -2.47
C ALA A 215 23.51 -8.58 -2.90
N ALA A 216 24.37 -8.13 -1.99
CA ALA A 216 25.81 -7.98 -2.26
C ALA A 216 26.46 -9.33 -2.60
N LEU A 217 26.15 -10.38 -1.83
CA LEU A 217 26.62 -11.74 -2.12
C LEU A 217 26.11 -12.24 -3.49
N LEU A 218 24.86 -11.93 -3.85
CA LEU A 218 24.34 -12.31 -5.17
C LEU A 218 25.11 -11.64 -6.30
N VAL A 219 25.43 -10.35 -6.18
CA VAL A 219 26.27 -9.63 -7.17
C VAL A 219 27.66 -10.25 -7.27
N GLU A 220 28.28 -10.60 -6.13
CA GLU A 220 29.57 -11.31 -6.14
C GLU A 220 29.48 -12.68 -6.80
N THR A 221 28.40 -13.45 -6.55
CA THR A 221 28.20 -14.74 -7.21
C THR A 221 27.91 -14.61 -8.70
N GLU A 222 27.17 -13.58 -9.12
CA GLU A 222 26.89 -13.30 -10.53
C GLU A 222 28.18 -12.93 -11.27
N ALA A 223 29.03 -12.11 -10.67
CA ALA A 223 30.36 -11.82 -11.19
C ALA A 223 31.23 -13.08 -11.31
N ALA A 224 31.23 -13.96 -10.30
CA ALA A 224 31.96 -15.22 -10.36
C ALA A 224 31.42 -16.18 -11.43
N ILE A 225 30.10 -16.21 -11.66
CA ILE A 225 29.48 -17.00 -12.73
C ILE A 225 29.87 -16.44 -14.10
N LEU A 226 29.90 -15.11 -14.27
CA LEU A 226 30.37 -14.47 -15.50
C LEU A 226 31.84 -14.79 -15.77
N ASP A 227 32.71 -14.66 -14.78
CA ASP A 227 34.13 -15.03 -14.90
C ASP A 227 34.29 -16.51 -15.28
N GLN A 228 33.48 -17.40 -14.68
CA GLN A 228 33.48 -18.81 -15.01
C GLN A 228 32.94 -19.08 -16.43
N ALA A 229 31.93 -18.34 -16.88
CA ALA A 229 31.39 -18.43 -18.24
C ALA A 229 32.38 -17.93 -19.29
N ASP A 230 33.13 -16.86 -18.99
CA ASP A 230 34.24 -16.37 -19.82
C ASP A 230 35.36 -17.41 -19.91
N GLU A 231 35.67 -18.10 -18.81
CA GLU A 231 36.64 -19.19 -18.84
C GLU A 231 36.11 -20.40 -19.63
N HIS A 232 34.83 -20.76 -19.47
CA HIS A 232 34.20 -21.81 -20.28
C HIS A 232 34.21 -21.48 -21.77
N THR A 233 33.95 -20.24 -22.17
CA THR A 233 34.02 -19.83 -23.59
C THR A 233 35.44 -19.86 -24.12
N ARG A 234 36.45 -19.49 -23.32
CA ARG A 234 37.87 -19.68 -23.69
C ARG A 234 38.24 -21.15 -23.89
N VAL A 235 37.77 -22.01 -22.99
CA VAL A 235 37.99 -23.46 -23.08
C VAL A 235 37.29 -24.03 -24.31
N LEU A 236 36.03 -23.64 -24.60
CA LEU A 236 35.32 -24.06 -25.81
C LEU A 236 36.05 -23.61 -27.08
N ALA A 237 36.53 -22.37 -27.13
CA ALA A 237 37.33 -21.89 -28.25
C ALA A 237 38.65 -22.66 -28.41
N ALA A 238 39.26 -23.12 -27.32
CA ALA A 238 40.43 -23.99 -27.37
C ALA A 238 40.09 -25.40 -27.87
N ILE A 239 38.96 -25.96 -27.43
CA ILE A 239 38.44 -27.24 -27.91
C ILE A 239 38.16 -27.18 -29.41
N ASP A 240 37.52 -26.12 -29.90
CA ASP A 240 37.21 -26.00 -31.33
C ASP A 240 38.48 -25.86 -32.19
N ARG A 241 39.51 -25.14 -31.72
CA ARG A 241 40.84 -25.16 -32.36
C ARG A 241 41.44 -26.57 -32.43
N ILE A 242 41.36 -27.32 -31.33
CA ILE A 242 41.85 -28.71 -31.30
C ILE A 242 41.03 -29.60 -32.25
N LYS A 243 39.70 -29.41 -32.33
CA LYS A 243 38.87 -30.12 -33.31
C LYS A 243 39.29 -29.81 -34.73
N ASP A 244 39.54 -28.54 -35.07
CA ASP A 244 40.01 -28.15 -36.39
C ASP A 244 41.34 -28.84 -36.73
N GLU A 245 42.30 -28.84 -35.78
CA GLU A 245 43.57 -29.57 -35.91
C GLU A 245 43.36 -31.08 -36.10
N ILE A 246 42.43 -31.70 -35.35
CA ILE A 246 42.06 -33.11 -35.51
C ILE A 246 41.49 -33.36 -36.90
N THR A 247 40.56 -32.53 -37.39
CA THR A 247 39.97 -32.71 -38.74
C THR A 247 41.03 -32.57 -39.84
N GLU A 248 42.03 -31.70 -39.67
CA GLU A 248 43.15 -31.58 -40.60
C GLU A 248 44.00 -32.86 -40.60
N VAL A 249 44.26 -33.42 -39.42
CA VAL A 249 44.98 -34.69 -39.27
C VAL A 249 44.17 -35.86 -39.86
N GLU A 250 42.87 -35.93 -39.61
CA GLU A 250 41.98 -36.93 -40.20
C GLU A 250 41.95 -36.83 -41.72
N ALA A 251 41.92 -35.62 -42.29
CA ALA A 251 42.05 -35.40 -43.73
C ALA A 251 43.39 -35.93 -44.27
N LYS A 252 44.50 -35.72 -43.56
CA LYS A 252 45.81 -36.29 -43.93
C LYS A 252 45.79 -37.82 -43.85
N ILE A 253 45.18 -38.40 -42.82
CA ILE A 253 45.05 -39.85 -42.67
C ILE A 253 44.21 -40.45 -43.80
N THR A 254 43.08 -39.85 -44.17
CA THR A 254 42.21 -40.36 -45.25
C THR A 254 42.94 -40.37 -46.60
N VAL A 255 43.77 -39.37 -46.91
CA VAL A 255 44.61 -39.36 -48.11
C VAL A 255 45.65 -40.49 -48.09
N ILE A 256 46.23 -40.78 -46.92
CA ILE A 256 47.18 -41.88 -46.78
C ILE A 256 46.47 -43.23 -46.92
N THR A 257 45.29 -43.40 -46.30
CA THR A 257 44.55 -44.66 -46.34
C THR A 257 44.02 -44.94 -47.75
N THR A 258 43.49 -43.96 -48.48
CA THR A 258 43.08 -44.14 -49.88
C THR A 258 44.26 -44.56 -50.76
N ARG A 259 45.41 -43.89 -50.63
CA ARG A 259 46.63 -44.25 -51.35
C ARG A 259 47.13 -45.65 -51.01
N SER A 260 46.99 -46.07 -49.75
CA SER A 260 47.36 -47.43 -49.32
C SER A 260 46.37 -48.50 -49.80
N GLN A 261 45.08 -48.18 -49.85
CA GLN A 261 44.00 -49.05 -50.34
C GLN A 261 44.14 -49.27 -51.85
N GLU A 262 44.40 -48.21 -52.61
CA GLU A 262 44.72 -48.28 -54.04
C GLU A 262 45.93 -49.17 -54.30
N LYS A 263 46.99 -49.02 -53.50
CA LYS A 263 48.19 -49.87 -53.57
C LYS A 263 47.86 -51.34 -53.26
N TYR A 264 47.03 -51.60 -52.25
CA TYR A 264 46.63 -52.96 -51.87
C TYR A 264 45.74 -53.63 -52.93
N GLU A 265 44.72 -52.95 -53.46
CA GLU A 265 43.84 -53.48 -54.51
C GLU A 265 44.60 -53.68 -55.84
N ALA A 266 45.57 -52.82 -56.16
CA ALA A 266 46.48 -53.05 -57.28
C ALA A 266 47.30 -54.33 -57.07
N ILE A 267 47.91 -54.53 -55.90
CA ILE A 267 48.70 -55.75 -55.61
C ILE A 267 47.82 -57.01 -55.59
N LYS A 268 46.59 -56.93 -55.07
CA LYS A 268 45.63 -58.04 -54.99
C LYS A 268 45.11 -58.47 -56.36
N SER A 269 44.86 -57.53 -57.27
CA SER A 269 44.48 -57.82 -58.65
C SER A 269 45.65 -58.42 -59.47
N ILE A 270 46.89 -58.07 -59.13
CA ILE A 270 48.11 -58.67 -59.70
C ILE A 270 48.32 -60.10 -59.17
N ALA A 271 48.01 -60.39 -57.91
CA ALA A 271 48.13 -61.75 -57.35
C ALA A 271 47.17 -62.77 -57.99
N LEU A 272 46.16 -62.31 -58.74
CA LEU A 272 45.17 -63.14 -59.44
C LEU A 272 45.57 -63.50 -60.88
N PHE A 273 46.81 -63.24 -61.32
CA PHE A 273 47.29 -63.69 -62.64
C PHE A 273 47.06 -65.20 -62.81
N PRO A 274 46.19 -65.63 -63.74
CA PRO A 274 45.77 -67.03 -63.83
C PRO A 274 46.86 -67.93 -64.43
N GLN A 275 47.01 -69.15 -63.91
CA GLN A 275 47.97 -70.16 -64.38
C GLN A 275 47.68 -70.71 -65.80
N SER A 276 46.66 -70.20 -66.49
CA SER A 276 46.31 -70.67 -67.84
C SER A 276 46.86 -69.74 -68.93
N GLU A 277 47.52 -70.35 -69.90
CA GLU A 277 48.25 -69.65 -70.95
C GLU A 277 47.34 -68.79 -71.87
N ARG A 278 46.09 -69.22 -72.08
CA ARG A 278 45.10 -68.48 -72.91
C ARG A 278 44.54 -67.22 -72.24
N LEU A 279 44.29 -67.25 -70.93
CA LEU A 279 43.83 -66.07 -70.19
C LEU A 279 44.97 -65.06 -70.02
N MET A 280 46.21 -65.54 -69.92
CA MET A 280 47.40 -64.70 -69.91
C MET A 280 47.53 -63.91 -71.22
N GLU A 281 47.36 -64.55 -72.38
CA GLU A 281 47.36 -63.88 -73.68
C GLU A 281 46.30 -62.76 -73.78
N GLN A 282 45.07 -63.02 -73.34
CA GLN A 282 44.00 -62.02 -73.34
C GLN A 282 44.27 -60.85 -72.40
N SER A 283 44.85 -61.14 -71.23
CA SER A 283 45.24 -60.11 -70.25
C SER A 283 46.37 -59.24 -70.79
N CYS A 284 47.39 -59.83 -71.43
CA CYS A 284 48.47 -59.10 -72.08
C CYS A 284 47.93 -58.19 -73.20
N ARG A 285 47.00 -58.69 -74.00
CA ARG A 285 46.36 -57.92 -75.07
C ARG A 285 45.50 -56.76 -74.55
N ALA A 286 44.79 -56.94 -73.45
CA ALA A 286 43.97 -55.89 -72.83
C ALA A 286 44.84 -54.77 -72.26
N ILE A 287 45.95 -55.11 -71.59
CA ILE A 287 46.88 -54.14 -71.01
C ILE A 287 47.58 -53.32 -72.10
N VAL A 288 48.01 -53.95 -73.20
CA VAL A 288 48.60 -53.24 -74.36
C VAL A 288 47.61 -52.25 -74.99
N ARG A 289 46.30 -52.56 -75.03
CA ARG A 289 45.27 -51.62 -75.52
C ARG A 289 45.04 -50.42 -74.60
N LEU A 290 45.32 -50.57 -73.30
CA LEU A 290 45.16 -49.50 -72.30
C LEU A 290 46.41 -48.61 -72.17
N ALA A 291 47.55 -49.08 -72.68
CA ALA A 291 48.84 -48.40 -72.65
C ALA A 291 48.98 -47.08 -73.46
N PRO A 292 48.11 -46.70 -74.42
CA PRO A 292 48.23 -45.42 -75.12
C PRO A 292 47.99 -44.16 -74.25
N CYS A 293 47.26 -44.29 -73.13
CA CYS A 293 46.94 -43.16 -72.23
C CYS A 293 48.06 -42.89 -71.21
N ASP A 294 48.54 -41.64 -71.14
CA ASP A 294 49.64 -41.22 -70.26
C ASP A 294 49.40 -41.47 -68.77
N GLU A 295 48.17 -41.27 -68.30
CA GLU A 295 47.81 -41.45 -66.88
C GLU A 295 47.87 -42.92 -66.45
N ASN A 296 47.51 -43.83 -67.35
CA ASN A 296 47.58 -45.28 -67.10
C ASN A 296 49.04 -45.77 -67.14
N ARG A 297 49.89 -45.20 -68.01
CA ARG A 297 51.34 -45.49 -68.02
C ARG A 297 52.00 -45.12 -66.70
N HIS A 298 51.69 -43.95 -66.15
CA HIS A 298 52.23 -43.52 -64.86
C HIS A 298 51.76 -44.42 -63.70
N LYS A 299 50.48 -44.78 -63.67
CA LYS A 299 49.92 -45.72 -62.67
C LYS A 299 50.57 -47.11 -62.74
N LEU A 300 50.84 -47.63 -63.94
CA LEU A 300 51.52 -48.93 -64.12
C LEU A 300 52.98 -48.91 -63.63
N LEU A 301 53.70 -47.80 -63.80
CA LEU A 301 55.08 -47.64 -63.32
C LEU A 301 55.16 -47.48 -61.80
N VAL A 302 54.30 -46.64 -61.21
CA VAL A 302 54.26 -46.40 -59.75
C VAL A 302 53.84 -47.66 -58.97
N ASN A 303 53.06 -48.54 -59.59
CA ASN A 303 52.62 -49.81 -58.99
C ASN A 303 53.65 -50.96 -59.10
N GLY A 304 54.86 -50.72 -59.63
CA GLY A 304 55.95 -51.70 -59.58
C GLY A 304 55.73 -52.95 -60.42
N LEU A 305 55.02 -52.84 -61.54
CA LEU A 305 54.62 -53.97 -62.40
C LEU A 305 55.71 -54.49 -63.35
N LEU A 306 56.82 -53.76 -63.48
CA LEU A 306 57.92 -54.10 -64.39
C LEU A 306 58.59 -55.46 -64.07
N PRO A 307 58.90 -55.81 -62.80
CA PRO A 307 59.54 -57.09 -62.46
C PRO A 307 58.61 -58.29 -62.67
N THR A 308 57.32 -58.14 -62.38
CA THR A 308 56.31 -59.17 -62.66
C THR A 308 56.18 -59.44 -64.16
N TRP A 309 56.29 -58.39 -64.98
CA TRP A 309 56.22 -58.52 -66.43
C TRP A 309 57.45 -59.19 -67.05
N LEU A 310 58.64 -58.84 -66.55
CA LEU A 310 59.88 -59.52 -66.93
C LEU A 310 59.83 -61.02 -66.59
N HIS A 311 59.28 -61.36 -65.42
CA HIS A 311 59.10 -62.76 -65.03
C HIS A 311 58.09 -63.53 -65.92
N ILE A 312 57.02 -62.88 -66.38
CA ILE A 312 56.05 -63.48 -67.31
C ILE A 312 56.71 -63.77 -68.67
N LEU A 313 57.52 -62.84 -69.17
CA LEU A 313 58.27 -63.00 -70.42
C LEU A 313 59.32 -64.11 -70.33
N GLU A 314 60.02 -64.24 -69.19
CA GLU A 314 60.97 -65.33 -68.94
C GLU A 314 60.26 -66.69 -68.86
N ARG A 315 59.12 -66.77 -68.15
CA ARG A 315 58.38 -68.03 -67.93
C ARG A 315 57.71 -68.58 -69.19
N HIS A 316 57.25 -67.70 -70.09
CA HIS A 316 56.54 -68.08 -71.31
C HIS A 316 57.35 -67.76 -72.58
N ALA A 317 58.64 -68.12 -72.58
CA ALA A 317 59.58 -67.86 -73.67
C ALA A 317 59.13 -68.40 -75.05
N HIS A 318 58.34 -69.47 -75.08
CA HIS A 318 57.89 -70.16 -76.31
C HIS A 318 56.58 -69.62 -76.89
N ASN A 319 55.83 -68.78 -76.14
CA ASN A 319 54.52 -68.30 -76.60
C ASN A 319 54.64 -66.99 -77.39
N VAL A 320 54.48 -67.08 -78.70
CA VAL A 320 54.63 -65.97 -79.66
C VAL A 320 53.73 -64.77 -79.31
N ALA A 321 52.48 -64.99 -78.88
CA ALA A 321 51.55 -63.90 -78.60
C ALA A 321 51.92 -63.15 -77.31
N ILE A 322 52.30 -63.86 -76.25
CA ILE A 322 52.73 -63.24 -74.99
C ILE A 322 54.02 -62.45 -75.20
N GLN A 323 54.97 -62.99 -75.96
CA GLN A 323 56.22 -62.31 -76.30
C GLN A 323 55.98 -61.05 -77.15
N ALA A 324 55.12 -61.10 -78.16
CA ALA A 324 54.81 -59.93 -79.00
C ALA A 324 54.14 -58.79 -78.20
N HIS A 325 53.11 -59.12 -77.41
CA HIS A 325 52.41 -58.12 -76.59
C HIS A 325 53.30 -57.59 -75.46
N GLY A 326 54.13 -58.45 -74.85
CA GLY A 326 55.01 -58.05 -73.77
C GLY A 326 56.17 -57.15 -74.22
N VAL A 327 56.75 -57.41 -75.40
CA VAL A 327 57.74 -56.50 -76.03
C VAL A 327 57.10 -55.17 -76.39
N THR A 328 55.89 -55.18 -76.95
CA THR A 328 55.15 -53.95 -77.29
C THR A 328 54.89 -53.08 -76.07
N LEU A 329 54.48 -53.69 -74.95
CA LEU A 329 54.24 -52.98 -73.69
C LEU A 329 55.55 -52.39 -73.14
N LEU A 330 56.64 -53.15 -73.14
CA LEU A 330 57.95 -52.66 -72.70
C LEU A 330 58.41 -51.47 -73.55
N LEU A 331 58.26 -51.54 -74.87
CA LEU A 331 58.62 -50.44 -75.78
C LEU A 331 57.76 -49.18 -75.58
N LEU A 332 56.45 -49.33 -75.33
CA LEU A 332 55.56 -48.20 -75.05
C LEU A 332 55.86 -47.52 -73.71
N LEU A 333 56.32 -48.28 -72.71
CA LEU A 333 56.77 -47.71 -71.44
C LEU A 333 58.10 -46.95 -71.60
N LEU A 334 59.00 -47.47 -72.44
CA LEU A 334 60.30 -46.87 -72.77
C LEU A 334 60.21 -45.57 -73.59
N GLU A 335 59.18 -45.41 -74.44
CA GLU A 335 59.14 -44.35 -75.46
C GLU A 335 59.11 -42.91 -74.92
N LYS A 336 58.51 -42.68 -73.74
CA LYS A 336 58.34 -41.35 -73.13
C LYS A 336 59.05 -41.18 -71.80
N THR A 337 59.45 -42.26 -71.15
CA THR A 337 60.16 -42.21 -69.87
C THR A 337 61.64 -42.49 -70.09
N GLY A 338 62.42 -41.43 -70.31
CA GLY A 338 63.88 -41.52 -70.45
C GLY A 338 64.63 -42.00 -69.18
N SER A 339 63.98 -42.73 -68.26
CA SER A 339 64.62 -43.30 -67.08
C SER A 339 63.90 -44.56 -66.60
N LEU A 340 64.42 -45.73 -66.98
CA LEU A 340 64.23 -46.94 -66.18
C LEU A 340 65.32 -46.99 -65.10
N PRO A 341 65.05 -47.55 -63.90
CA PRO A 341 66.11 -47.84 -62.95
C PRO A 341 67.15 -48.77 -63.60
N ILE A 342 68.43 -48.38 -63.48
CA ILE A 342 69.58 -48.98 -64.19
C ILE A 342 69.63 -50.51 -64.01
N GLU A 343 69.22 -51.02 -62.84
CA GLU A 343 69.18 -52.46 -62.52
C GLU A 343 68.18 -53.27 -63.37
N GLN A 344 67.05 -52.67 -63.77
CA GLN A 344 66.00 -53.36 -64.53
C GLN A 344 66.19 -53.18 -66.05
N LEU A 345 67.00 -52.20 -66.46
CA LEU A 345 67.28 -51.91 -67.86
C LEU A 345 68.02 -53.06 -68.54
N ALA A 346 69.05 -53.62 -67.89
CA ALA A 346 69.82 -54.75 -68.42
C ALA A 346 68.92 -55.98 -68.66
N ARG A 347 68.08 -56.30 -67.67
CA ARG A 347 67.15 -57.43 -67.72
C ARG A 347 66.04 -57.23 -68.76
N CYS A 348 65.55 -56.00 -68.93
CA CYS A 348 64.63 -55.65 -70.03
C CYS A 348 65.26 -55.90 -71.41
N ILE A 349 66.51 -55.50 -71.62
CA ILE A 349 67.22 -55.65 -72.90
C ILE A 349 67.40 -57.13 -73.26
N GLU A 350 67.77 -57.96 -72.29
CA GLU A 350 67.93 -59.41 -72.48
C GLU A 350 66.60 -60.09 -72.82
N CYS A 351 65.53 -59.77 -72.09
CA CYS A 351 64.20 -60.32 -72.37
C CYS A 351 63.68 -59.91 -73.75
N ILE A 352 63.90 -58.64 -74.17
CA ILE A 352 63.52 -58.16 -75.51
C ILE A 352 64.33 -58.89 -76.59
N ALA A 353 65.64 -59.07 -76.40
CA ALA A 353 66.48 -59.80 -77.36
C ALA A 353 66.07 -61.27 -77.51
N HIS A 354 65.73 -61.94 -76.40
CA HIS A 354 65.25 -63.32 -76.43
C HIS A 354 63.89 -63.42 -77.12
N ALA A 355 62.95 -62.54 -76.76
CA ALA A 355 61.62 -62.47 -77.35
C ALA A 355 61.67 -62.26 -78.87
N LEU A 356 62.48 -61.32 -79.35
CA LEU A 356 62.69 -61.08 -80.78
C LEU A 356 63.32 -62.29 -81.48
N GLY A 357 64.20 -63.03 -80.80
CA GLY A 357 64.74 -64.29 -81.28
C GLY A 357 63.66 -65.35 -81.49
N THR A 358 62.73 -65.51 -80.54
CA THR A 358 61.59 -66.43 -80.66
C THR A 358 60.62 -65.98 -81.76
N LEU A 359 60.35 -64.68 -81.88
CA LEU A 359 59.50 -64.14 -82.96
C LEU A 359 60.14 -64.36 -84.34
N ARG A 360 61.48 -64.36 -84.44
CA ARG A 360 62.22 -64.64 -85.68
C ARG A 360 62.08 -66.09 -86.15
N SER A 361 62.00 -67.07 -85.24
CA SER A 361 61.91 -68.49 -85.60
C SER A 361 60.51 -68.92 -86.06
N TYR A 362 59.46 -68.21 -85.65
CA TYR A 362 58.07 -68.49 -86.04
C TYR A 362 57.62 -67.53 -87.15
N THR A 363 57.77 -67.95 -88.41
CA THR A 363 57.46 -67.15 -89.62
C THR A 363 55.97 -66.87 -89.85
N ALA A 364 55.08 -67.24 -88.92
CA ALA A 364 53.62 -67.28 -89.13
C ALA A 364 52.83 -66.08 -88.56
N VAL A 365 53.47 -65.18 -87.78
CA VAL A 365 52.80 -64.00 -87.23
C VAL A 365 53.49 -62.75 -87.75
N ASP A 366 52.74 -61.85 -88.40
CA ASP A 366 53.22 -60.53 -88.80
C ASP A 366 53.40 -59.63 -87.58
N TYR A 367 54.52 -59.83 -86.85
CA TYR A 367 54.91 -58.96 -85.73
C TYR A 367 55.36 -57.56 -86.18
N ALA A 368 55.44 -57.31 -87.49
CA ALA A 368 55.79 -56.01 -88.07
C ALA A 368 54.76 -54.90 -87.78
N GLN A 369 53.48 -55.23 -87.58
CA GLN A 369 52.43 -54.23 -87.29
C GLN A 369 52.42 -53.73 -85.83
N ALA A 370 53.01 -54.48 -84.89
CA ALA A 370 52.92 -54.19 -83.46
C ALA A 370 54.20 -53.58 -82.87
N ILE A 371 55.33 -53.69 -83.56
CA ILE A 371 56.64 -53.26 -83.05
C ILE A 371 57.03 -51.92 -83.68
N HIS A 372 57.12 -50.87 -82.86
CA HIS A 372 57.59 -49.57 -83.28
C HIS A 372 59.10 -49.61 -83.55
N LEU A 373 59.50 -49.63 -84.83
CA LEU A 373 60.92 -49.57 -85.25
C LEU A 373 61.66 -48.37 -84.63
N ASP A 374 60.96 -47.25 -84.47
CA ASP A 374 61.52 -46.02 -83.93
C ASP A 374 61.83 -46.13 -82.42
N SER A 375 60.98 -46.84 -81.67
CA SER A 375 61.18 -47.10 -80.23
C SER A 375 62.31 -48.10 -79.99
N LEU A 376 62.50 -49.09 -80.87
CA LEU A 376 63.66 -50.00 -80.83
C LEU A 376 64.97 -49.27 -81.16
N GLN A 377 64.94 -48.36 -82.13
CA GLN A 377 66.12 -47.55 -82.48
C GLN A 377 66.52 -46.61 -81.33
N ARG A 378 65.54 -46.00 -80.64
CA ARG A 378 65.78 -45.20 -79.42
C ARG A 378 66.33 -46.04 -78.26
N LEU A 379 65.81 -47.25 -78.05
CA LEU A 379 66.33 -48.19 -77.07
C LEU A 379 67.79 -48.56 -77.36
N LEU A 380 68.14 -48.81 -78.62
CA LEU A 380 69.51 -49.10 -79.04
C LEU A 380 70.47 -47.92 -78.79
N THR A 381 70.05 -46.69 -79.11
CA THR A 381 70.85 -45.49 -78.79
C THR A 381 71.05 -45.32 -77.28
N PHE A 382 70.03 -45.60 -76.47
CA PHE A 382 70.11 -45.51 -75.01
C PHE A 382 70.98 -46.63 -74.39
N ALA A 383 70.91 -47.84 -74.93
CA ALA A 383 71.70 -48.98 -74.47
C ALA A 383 73.19 -48.88 -74.88
N SER A 384 73.49 -48.30 -76.05
CA SER A 384 74.87 -48.05 -76.49
C SER A 384 75.64 -47.07 -75.59
N ALA A 385 74.93 -46.24 -74.83
CA ALA A 385 75.51 -45.31 -73.86
C ALA A 385 75.79 -45.95 -72.49
N SER A 386 75.31 -47.17 -72.23
CA SER A 386 75.31 -47.79 -70.90
C SER A 386 76.14 -49.08 -70.79
N ASP A 387 76.87 -49.47 -71.84
CA ASP A 387 77.84 -50.59 -71.87
C ASP A 387 77.30 -51.97 -71.39
N VAL A 388 76.07 -52.31 -71.79
CA VAL A 388 75.40 -53.59 -71.41
C VAL A 388 75.21 -54.52 -72.61
N ALA A 389 75.69 -55.77 -72.47
CA ALA A 389 75.42 -56.98 -73.28
C ALA A 389 75.50 -56.82 -74.82
N ALA A 390 76.73 -56.75 -75.36
CA ALA A 390 77.01 -56.63 -76.79
C ALA A 390 76.37 -57.71 -77.70
N HIS A 391 76.11 -58.92 -77.18
CA HIS A 391 75.49 -60.00 -77.95
C HIS A 391 73.98 -59.81 -78.15
N SER A 392 73.27 -59.41 -77.09
CA SER A 392 71.83 -59.12 -77.12
C SER A 392 71.52 -57.91 -78.01
N LEU A 393 72.39 -56.89 -78.00
CA LEU A 393 72.31 -55.73 -78.88
C LEU A 393 72.44 -56.09 -80.36
N ARG A 394 73.40 -56.96 -80.73
CA ARG A 394 73.51 -57.47 -82.10
C ARG A 394 72.28 -58.26 -82.55
N SER A 395 71.70 -59.08 -81.67
CA SER A 395 70.46 -59.83 -81.98
C SER A 395 69.28 -58.90 -82.26
N ILE A 396 69.19 -57.78 -81.53
CA ILE A 396 68.18 -56.74 -81.75
C ILE A 396 68.46 -56.00 -83.07
N GLU A 397 69.70 -55.65 -83.37
CA GLU A 397 70.11 -55.02 -84.64
C GLU A 397 69.79 -55.90 -85.86
N ASP A 398 70.11 -57.19 -85.78
CA ASP A 398 69.80 -58.17 -86.83
C ASP A 398 68.28 -58.29 -87.07
N SER A 399 67.50 -58.28 -85.98
CA SER A 399 66.03 -58.32 -86.04
C SER A 399 65.45 -57.03 -86.63
N MET A 400 66.01 -55.86 -86.32
CA MET A 400 65.63 -54.60 -86.94
C MET A 400 65.96 -54.54 -88.44
N GLN A 401 67.12 -55.07 -88.86
CA GLN A 401 67.49 -55.12 -90.28
C GLN A 401 66.55 -56.02 -91.09
N LEU A 402 66.15 -57.17 -90.52
CA LEU A 402 65.17 -58.06 -91.14
C LEU A 402 63.80 -57.39 -91.27
N LEU A 403 63.34 -56.68 -90.25
CA LEU A 403 62.10 -55.90 -90.28
C LEU A 403 62.15 -54.77 -91.32
N ARG A 404 63.29 -54.07 -91.46
CA ARG A 404 63.48 -53.04 -92.50
C ARG A 404 63.44 -53.62 -93.91
N LYS A 405 64.04 -54.80 -94.16
CA LYS A 405 63.99 -55.47 -95.47
C LYS A 405 62.59 -55.95 -95.83
N ARG A 406 61.78 -56.37 -94.85
CA ARG A 406 60.40 -56.84 -95.06
C ARG A 406 59.39 -55.69 -95.29
N ASN A 407 59.69 -54.49 -94.79
CA ASN A 407 58.86 -53.29 -94.97
C ASN A 407 59.18 -52.47 -96.24
N LEU A 408 60.09 -52.93 -97.12
CA LEU A 408 60.26 -52.35 -98.46
C LEU A 408 59.20 -52.93 -99.43
N PRO A 409 58.38 -52.10 -100.11
CA PRO A 409 57.46 -52.59 -101.14
C PRO A 409 58.24 -53.09 -102.38
N PRO A 410 57.71 -54.08 -103.14
CA PRO A 410 58.44 -54.70 -104.25
C PRO A 410 58.57 -53.74 -105.44
N LEU A 411 59.80 -53.58 -105.96
CA LEU A 411 60.09 -52.90 -107.23
C LEU A 411 59.58 -53.74 -108.41
N LEU A 412 58.71 -53.17 -109.24
CA LEU A 412 58.45 -53.61 -110.63
C LEU A 412 58.21 -52.34 -111.50
N PRO A 413 58.39 -52.44 -112.83
CA PRO A 413 59.24 -51.56 -113.66
C PRO A 413 58.61 -50.24 -114.11
N ASP A 414 59.44 -49.45 -114.80
CA ASP A 414 59.24 -48.12 -115.40
C ASP A 414 57.89 -47.85 -116.11
N ASP A 415 57.57 -46.54 -116.19
CA ASP A 415 56.61 -45.88 -117.10
C ASP A 415 55.10 -46.11 -116.79
N GLU A 416 54.19 -45.12 -116.76
CA GLU A 416 54.15 -43.78 -117.35
C GLU A 416 52.98 -42.96 -116.71
N ARG A 417 53.24 -41.65 -116.53
CA ARG A 417 52.34 -40.48 -116.77
C ARG A 417 51.07 -40.20 -115.94
N CYS A 418 51.17 -39.02 -115.31
CA CYS A 418 50.26 -37.85 -115.36
C CYS A 418 48.84 -38.00 -114.80
N GLN A 419 48.50 -37.39 -113.64
CA GLN A 419 48.17 -35.95 -113.45
C GLN A 419 46.83 -35.50 -114.10
N PRO A 420 46.16 -34.43 -113.62
CA PRO A 420 45.34 -34.38 -112.40
C PRO A 420 43.96 -33.74 -112.68
N SER A 421 43.02 -33.76 -111.73
CA SER A 421 42.10 -32.63 -111.54
C SER A 421 41.21 -32.77 -110.31
N SER A 422 41.00 -31.59 -109.69
CA SER A 422 39.89 -31.18 -108.82
C SER A 422 39.73 -31.93 -107.49
N SER A 423 40.18 -31.38 -106.36
CA SER A 423 39.73 -30.15 -105.67
C SER A 423 38.40 -30.29 -104.95
N THR A 424 38.45 -29.90 -103.67
CA THR A 424 37.39 -29.26 -102.85
C THR A 424 36.18 -30.13 -102.50
N CYS A 425 35.48 -29.95 -101.39
CA CYS A 425 35.61 -29.19 -100.14
C CYS A 425 34.20 -29.31 -99.53
N SER A 426 34.08 -29.49 -98.22
CA SER A 426 33.06 -28.93 -97.31
C SER A 426 33.29 -29.49 -95.93
#